data_AF-A0A956FKX1-F1
#
_entry.id   AF-A0A956FKX1-F1
#
_cell.length_a   1.000
_cell.length_b   1.000
_cell.length_c   1.000
_cell.angle_alpha   90.00
_cell.angle_beta   90.00
_cell.angle_gamma   90.00
#
_symmetry.space_group_name_H-M   'P 1'
#
loop_
_entity.id
_entity.type
_entity.pdbx_description
1 polymer ?
#
loop_
_entity_poly.entity_id
_entity_poly.type
_entity_poly.pdbx_seq_one_letter_code
_entity_poly.pdbx_strand_id
1 'polypeptide(L)'
;MRPAIAPAARRRRAPDFDSLIGLGLTLIVAPIGLGCGALEPVGETGGENGGAVPAVVVQAFAESCAGGGCHDAATRAGGLSLAESDLAAIIGGPSTSGLPMVEIGDIANSYLAIKMLPDDVISAQGLMRSGGRMPPTADFTNPNNQTILAWVAGAEFPEDGGGTDTTGADTDTDTTGGLTFDAAIWPILQMRCSCHLAAADEALNGMLSFPMDTAYDDIVGAPSIDVPAMNLIEPSDAANSYLLHKVKGTQADVGGAGVQMPTGGMLDAADIQTLEDWIAAGAPM
;
A
#
# COMPACT_ATOMS: atom_id res chain seq x y z
N MET A 1 42.68 -58.51 -15.99
CA MET A 1 41.43 -57.72 -15.94
C MET A 1 41.45 -56.72 -17.09
N ARG A 2 40.46 -56.78 -17.98
CA ARG A 2 40.39 -55.99 -19.23
C ARG A 2 39.72 -54.62 -18.94
N PRO A 3 40.20 -53.49 -19.48
CA PRO A 3 39.50 -52.22 -19.33
C PRO A 3 38.32 -52.12 -20.31
N ALA A 4 37.20 -51.57 -19.83
CA ALA A 4 35.98 -51.35 -20.61
C ALA A 4 36.09 -50.05 -21.45
N ILE A 5 35.53 -50.12 -22.66
CA ILE A 5 35.56 -49.11 -23.72
C ILE A 5 34.36 -48.16 -23.56
N ALA A 6 34.58 -46.85 -23.62
CA ALA A 6 33.53 -45.83 -23.65
C ALA A 6 32.92 -45.70 -25.08
N PRO A 7 31.61 -45.44 -25.23
CA PRO A 7 30.99 -45.29 -26.56
C PRO A 7 31.17 -43.87 -27.14
N ALA A 8 31.47 -43.81 -28.44
CA ALA A 8 31.69 -42.60 -29.22
C ALA A 8 30.39 -41.84 -29.57
N ALA A 9 30.45 -40.51 -29.55
CA ALA A 9 29.37 -39.61 -29.89
C ALA A 9 29.05 -39.61 -31.41
N ARG A 10 27.78 -39.85 -31.77
CA ARG A 10 27.27 -39.70 -33.16
C ARG A 10 27.05 -38.23 -33.50
N ARG A 11 27.84 -37.71 -34.45
CA ARG A 11 27.55 -36.44 -35.13
C ARG A 11 26.37 -36.65 -36.10
N ARG A 12 25.31 -35.85 -35.97
CA ARG A 12 24.18 -35.82 -36.93
C ARG A 12 24.59 -34.91 -38.10
N ARG A 13 24.48 -35.42 -39.33
CA ARG A 13 24.58 -34.64 -40.58
C ARG A 13 23.26 -33.91 -40.82
N ALA A 14 23.34 -32.65 -41.26
CA ALA A 14 22.21 -31.91 -41.82
C ALA A 14 21.96 -32.36 -43.28
N PRO A 15 20.71 -32.30 -43.79
CA PRO A 15 20.44 -32.58 -45.20
C PRO A 15 20.48 -31.31 -46.05
N ASP A 16 21.10 -31.45 -47.22
CA ASP A 16 21.16 -30.47 -48.31
C ASP A 16 19.78 -30.33 -48.98
N PHE A 17 19.40 -29.09 -49.28
CA PHE A 17 18.25 -28.77 -50.13
C PHE A 17 18.77 -28.23 -51.45
N ASP A 18 18.72 -29.05 -52.49
CA ASP A 18 18.69 -28.52 -53.84
C ASP A 18 17.87 -29.42 -54.78
N SER A 19 17.13 -28.74 -55.65
CA SER A 19 16.38 -29.25 -56.80
C SER A 19 15.02 -29.94 -56.55
N LEU A 20 13.95 -29.29 -57.03
CA LEU A 20 13.22 -29.75 -58.23
C LEU A 20 12.20 -28.71 -58.70
N ILE A 21 12.35 -28.31 -59.95
CA ILE A 21 11.51 -27.40 -60.73
C ILE A 21 10.37 -28.18 -61.42
N GLY A 22 9.15 -27.65 -61.32
CA GLY A 22 8.17 -27.61 -62.42
C GLY A 22 7.05 -28.67 -62.41
N LEU A 23 5.79 -28.23 -62.23
CA LEU A 23 4.80 -28.07 -63.32
C LEU A 23 3.45 -27.50 -62.80
N GLY A 24 3.07 -26.32 -63.28
CA GLY A 24 1.71 -25.94 -63.73
C GLY A 24 0.53 -25.88 -62.74
N LEU A 25 0.13 -24.67 -62.35
CA LEU A 25 -1.26 -24.20 -62.49
C LEU A 25 -1.30 -22.66 -62.45
N THR A 26 -1.62 -22.02 -63.57
CA THR A 26 -1.81 -20.57 -63.70
C THR A 26 -3.08 -20.15 -62.97
N LEU A 27 -2.93 -19.52 -61.80
CA LEU A 27 -3.99 -18.75 -61.15
C LEU A 27 -3.83 -17.27 -61.51
N ILE A 28 -4.88 -16.68 -62.05
CA ILE A 28 -4.95 -15.27 -62.48
C ILE A 28 -4.78 -14.38 -61.25
N VAL A 29 -3.70 -13.61 -61.21
CA VAL A 29 -3.47 -12.54 -60.22
C VAL A 29 -4.28 -11.32 -60.64
N ALA A 30 -5.32 -11.01 -59.89
CA ALA A 30 -5.94 -9.69 -59.88
C ALA A 30 -5.31 -8.87 -58.74
N PRO A 31 -4.60 -7.76 -59.01
CA PRO A 31 -4.10 -6.89 -57.97
C PRO A 31 -5.26 -6.02 -57.46
N ILE A 32 -5.70 -6.27 -56.23
CA ILE A 32 -6.48 -5.27 -55.49
C ILE A 32 -5.46 -4.23 -55.00
N GLY A 33 -5.12 -3.31 -55.90
CA GLY A 33 -4.48 -2.06 -55.55
C GLY A 33 -5.55 -1.02 -55.31
N LEU A 34 -5.68 -0.56 -54.07
CA LEU A 34 -5.59 0.83 -53.66
C LEU A 34 -6.13 0.94 -52.24
N GLY A 35 -5.23 1.32 -51.34
CA GLY A 35 -5.52 1.45 -49.94
C GLY A 35 -4.25 1.31 -49.15
N CYS A 36 -3.24 2.14 -49.47
CA CYS A 36 -2.41 2.68 -48.40
C CYS A 36 -3.37 3.49 -47.55
N GLY A 37 -4.10 2.80 -46.65
CA GLY A 37 -4.62 3.43 -45.47
C GLY A 37 -3.38 4.00 -44.81
N ALA A 38 -3.25 5.33 -44.89
CA ALA A 38 -2.60 6.03 -43.83
C ALA A 38 -3.10 5.38 -42.55
N LEU A 39 -2.18 4.82 -41.76
CA LEU A 39 -2.44 4.66 -40.35
C LEU A 39 -2.65 6.10 -39.88
N GLU A 40 -3.89 6.57 -40.01
CA GLU A 40 -4.38 7.67 -39.19
C GLU A 40 -3.97 7.27 -37.78
N PRO A 41 -3.26 8.13 -37.03
CA PRO A 41 -3.06 7.86 -35.63
C PRO A 41 -4.44 7.57 -35.09
N VAL A 42 -4.65 6.35 -34.58
CA VAL A 42 -5.82 6.04 -33.79
C VAL A 42 -5.85 7.16 -32.77
N GLY A 43 -6.83 8.05 -32.94
CA GLY A 43 -6.95 9.24 -32.11
C GLY A 43 -6.78 8.79 -30.68
N GLU A 44 -5.93 9.52 -29.97
CA GLU A 44 -5.63 9.34 -28.56
C GLU A 44 -6.91 8.96 -27.82
N THR A 45 -7.15 7.67 -27.63
CA THR A 45 -7.81 7.21 -26.43
C THR A 45 -6.71 7.23 -25.38
N GLY A 46 -6.27 8.45 -25.04
CA GLY A 46 -5.82 8.70 -23.70
C GLY A 46 -7.00 8.28 -22.84
N GLY A 47 -6.89 7.11 -22.21
CA GLY A 47 -7.83 6.75 -21.16
C GLY A 47 -7.82 7.93 -20.19
N GLU A 48 -8.97 8.55 -20.00
CA GLU A 48 -9.19 9.64 -19.05
C GLU A 48 -9.10 9.15 -17.60
N ASN A 49 -8.02 8.43 -17.26
CA ASN A 49 -7.66 8.07 -15.89
C ASN A 49 -6.51 8.95 -15.36
N GLY A 50 -6.19 10.05 -16.04
CA GLY A 50 -5.24 11.07 -15.61
C GLY A 50 -5.90 12.27 -14.91
N GLY A 51 -7.10 12.11 -14.33
CA GLY A 51 -7.95 13.25 -13.96
C GLY A 51 -7.62 13.91 -12.62
N ALA A 52 -7.38 13.14 -11.57
CA ALA A 52 -7.04 13.66 -10.25
C ALA A 52 -6.35 12.57 -9.42
N VAL A 53 -5.47 12.98 -8.51
CA VAL A 53 -4.96 12.07 -7.49
C VAL A 53 -6.10 11.82 -6.49
N PRO A 54 -6.47 10.56 -6.19
CA PRO A 54 -7.58 10.26 -5.28
C PRO A 54 -7.35 10.88 -3.90
N ALA A 55 -8.42 11.33 -3.22
CA ALA A 55 -8.32 12.02 -1.93
C ALA A 55 -7.53 11.22 -0.88
N VAL A 56 -7.76 9.90 -0.82
CA VAL A 56 -7.03 8.99 0.08
C VAL A 56 -5.52 8.92 -0.25
N VAL A 57 -5.15 9.06 -1.52
CA VAL A 57 -3.74 9.10 -1.95
C VAL A 57 -3.12 10.47 -1.62
N VAL A 58 -3.88 11.55 -1.79
CA VAL A 58 -3.46 12.91 -1.36
C VAL A 58 -3.16 12.92 0.14
N GLN A 59 -4.06 12.36 0.95
CA GLN A 59 -3.90 12.24 2.39
C GLN A 59 -2.67 11.39 2.75
N ALA A 60 -2.49 10.24 2.11
CA ALA A 60 -1.33 9.38 2.35
C ALA A 60 0.01 10.11 2.11
N PHE A 61 0.10 10.92 1.05
CA PHE A 61 1.26 11.78 0.80
C PHE A 61 1.41 12.87 1.86
N ALA A 62 0.31 13.51 2.26
CA ALA A 62 0.31 14.53 3.29
C ALA A 62 0.86 14.00 4.62
N GLU A 63 0.46 12.80 5.03
CA GLU A 63 0.83 12.23 6.32
C GLU A 63 2.23 11.63 6.34
N SER A 64 2.64 10.98 5.24
CA SER A 64 3.86 10.15 5.24
C SER A 64 5.05 10.79 4.54
N CYS A 65 4.84 11.86 3.77
CA CYS A 65 5.89 12.44 2.93
C CYS A 65 5.98 13.97 3.06
N ALA A 66 4.85 14.68 3.01
CA ALA A 66 4.82 16.14 3.09
C ALA A 66 4.77 16.64 4.55
N GLY A 67 4.03 15.98 5.44
CA GLY A 67 3.78 16.42 6.83
C GLY A 67 4.99 16.37 7.75
N GLY A 68 5.99 15.54 7.43
CA GLY A 68 7.28 15.49 8.13
C GLY A 68 8.25 16.61 7.77
N GLY A 69 7.87 17.53 6.89
CA GLY A 69 8.68 18.69 6.52
C GLY A 69 9.77 18.42 5.47
N CYS A 70 9.80 17.23 4.86
CA CYS A 70 10.84 16.85 3.91
C CYS A 70 10.42 17.10 2.45
N HIS A 71 9.26 16.59 2.04
CA HIS A 71 8.76 16.72 0.67
C HIS A 71 7.57 17.68 0.54
N ASP A 72 7.46 18.68 1.42
CA ASP A 72 6.45 19.74 1.27
C ASP A 72 6.85 20.80 0.21
N ALA A 73 5.93 21.73 -0.05
CA ALA A 73 6.09 22.79 -1.04
C ALA A 73 7.24 23.77 -0.75
N ALA A 74 7.67 23.88 0.51
CA ALA A 74 8.75 24.75 0.96
C ALA A 74 10.11 24.02 0.96
N THR A 75 10.19 22.84 1.56
CA THR A 75 11.46 22.11 1.73
C THR A 75 11.91 21.40 0.46
N ARG A 76 10.98 20.82 -0.30
CA ARG A 76 11.23 20.16 -1.59
C ARG A 76 12.47 19.26 -1.58
N ALA A 77 12.58 18.31 -0.65
CA ALA A 77 13.74 17.42 -0.58
C ALA A 77 14.00 16.71 -1.91
N GLY A 78 15.24 16.78 -2.39
CA GLY A 78 15.61 16.26 -3.71
C GLY A 78 14.95 17.00 -4.88
N GLY A 79 14.43 18.21 -4.68
CA GLY A 79 13.70 19.00 -5.67
C GLY A 79 12.23 18.59 -5.85
N LEU A 80 11.73 17.62 -5.06
CA LEU A 80 10.38 17.08 -5.17
C LEU A 80 9.46 17.65 -4.08
N SER A 81 8.30 18.15 -4.50
CA SER A 81 7.17 18.45 -3.63
C SER A 81 6.07 17.41 -3.83
N LEU A 82 5.54 16.89 -2.73
CA LEU A 82 4.40 16.00 -2.62
C LEU A 82 3.26 16.70 -1.86
N ALA A 83 3.28 18.02 -1.80
CA ALA A 83 2.14 18.81 -1.35
C ALA A 83 0.98 18.64 -2.35
N GLU A 84 -0.25 18.66 -1.84
CA GLU A 84 -1.48 18.45 -2.63
C GLU A 84 -1.50 19.26 -3.94
N SER A 85 -1.12 20.55 -3.88
CA SER A 85 -1.09 21.44 -5.03
C SER A 85 -0.13 21.02 -6.15
N ASP A 86 0.87 20.20 -5.83
CA ASP A 86 1.93 19.77 -6.74
C ASP A 86 1.76 18.30 -7.20
N LEU A 87 0.82 17.54 -6.62
CA LEU A 87 0.67 16.10 -6.88
C LEU A 87 0.26 15.79 -8.33
N ALA A 88 -0.54 16.63 -8.98
CA ALA A 88 -0.88 16.41 -10.38
C ALA A 88 0.36 16.41 -11.30
N ALA A 89 1.40 17.17 -10.94
CA ALA A 89 2.61 17.30 -11.75
C ALA A 89 3.56 16.11 -11.67
N ILE A 90 3.36 15.19 -10.71
CA ILE A 90 4.22 14.00 -10.56
C ILE A 90 3.81 12.87 -11.50
N ILE A 91 2.57 12.87 -11.99
CA ILE A 91 2.08 11.87 -12.97
C ILE A 91 2.72 12.16 -14.32
N GLY A 92 3.53 11.23 -14.82
CA GLY A 92 4.34 11.38 -16.03
C GLY A 92 5.46 12.45 -15.92
N GLY A 93 5.59 13.11 -14.76
CA GLY A 93 6.55 14.18 -14.54
C GLY A 93 8.00 13.69 -14.55
N PRO A 94 8.99 14.57 -14.77
CA PRO A 94 10.39 14.16 -14.81
C PRO A 94 10.93 13.76 -13.43
N SER A 95 11.85 12.81 -13.39
CA SER A 95 12.65 12.48 -12.19
C SER A 95 14.16 12.62 -12.44
N THR A 96 14.94 12.56 -11.37
CA THR A 96 16.42 12.58 -11.45
C THR A 96 17.03 11.29 -11.97
N SER A 97 16.23 10.22 -12.14
CA SER A 97 16.69 8.92 -12.64
C SER A 97 16.54 8.73 -14.16
N GLY A 98 15.82 9.64 -14.82
CA GLY A 98 15.42 9.49 -16.22
C GLY A 98 14.13 8.67 -16.43
N LEU A 99 13.62 8.03 -15.39
CA LEU A 99 12.25 7.47 -15.36
C LEU A 99 11.23 8.59 -15.09
N PRO A 100 9.95 8.42 -15.48
CA PRO A 100 8.88 9.27 -14.97
C PRO A 100 8.81 9.16 -13.43
N MET A 101 8.39 10.25 -12.79
CA MET A 101 8.22 10.31 -11.34
C MET A 101 7.16 9.28 -10.89
N VAL A 102 6.01 9.29 -11.56
CA VAL A 102 4.98 8.26 -11.45
C VAL A 102 4.48 7.91 -12.85
N GLU A 103 4.50 6.63 -13.19
CA GLU A 103 3.81 6.03 -14.33
C GLU A 103 2.69 5.13 -13.78
N ILE A 104 1.43 5.55 -13.93
CA ILE A 104 0.30 4.80 -13.38
C ILE A 104 0.16 3.46 -14.11
N GLY A 105 0.06 2.38 -13.35
CA GLY A 105 0.00 1.01 -13.88
C GLY A 105 1.36 0.36 -14.08
N ASP A 106 2.47 1.10 -13.90
CA ASP A 106 3.83 0.57 -14.09
C ASP A 106 4.75 0.97 -12.92
N ILE A 107 4.76 0.11 -11.89
CA ILE A 107 5.64 0.25 -10.73
C ILE A 107 7.12 0.22 -11.13
N ALA A 108 7.48 -0.65 -12.08
CA ALA A 108 8.87 -0.84 -12.48
C ALA A 108 9.43 0.34 -13.29
N ASN A 109 8.55 1.10 -13.95
CA ASN A 109 8.89 2.33 -14.66
C ASN A 109 8.63 3.60 -13.83
N SER A 110 8.19 3.48 -12.57
CA SER A 110 7.90 4.61 -11.69
C SER A 110 9.04 4.89 -10.71
N TYR A 111 9.70 6.05 -10.85
CA TYR A 111 10.80 6.41 -9.96
C TYR A 111 10.37 6.45 -8.48
N LEU A 112 9.21 7.03 -8.19
CA LEU A 112 8.69 7.12 -6.82
C LEU A 112 8.45 5.73 -6.21
N ALA A 113 7.86 4.80 -6.97
CA ALA A 113 7.63 3.44 -6.48
C ALA A 113 8.95 2.68 -6.25
N ILE A 114 9.93 2.79 -7.15
CA ILE A 114 11.27 2.21 -6.94
C ILE A 114 11.90 2.72 -5.65
N LYS A 115 11.72 4.01 -5.32
CA LYS A 115 12.22 4.60 -4.08
C LYS A 115 11.50 4.06 -2.84
N MET A 116 10.27 3.58 -2.99
CA MET A 116 9.42 3.10 -1.89
C MET A 116 9.40 1.58 -1.68
N LEU A 117 9.64 0.77 -2.72
CA LEU A 117 9.53 -0.69 -2.64
C LEU A 117 10.48 -1.34 -1.59
N PRO A 118 10.17 -2.51 -1.06
CA PRO A 118 11.12 -3.30 -0.27
C PRO A 118 12.38 -3.72 -1.07
N ASP A 119 13.51 -3.91 -0.38
CA ASP A 119 14.80 -4.24 -1.03
C ASP A 119 14.81 -5.62 -1.68
N ASP A 120 14.09 -6.58 -1.12
CA ASP A 120 13.88 -7.90 -1.68
C ASP A 120 13.05 -7.85 -2.97
N VAL A 121 12.02 -7.00 -3.04
CA VAL A 121 11.24 -6.77 -4.27
C VAL A 121 12.09 -6.14 -5.37
N ILE A 122 12.88 -5.10 -5.05
CA ILE A 122 13.82 -4.49 -6.00
C ILE A 122 14.79 -5.55 -6.55
N SER A 123 15.36 -6.36 -5.67
CA SER A 123 16.32 -7.40 -6.03
C SER A 123 15.70 -8.49 -6.89
N ALA A 124 14.49 -8.96 -6.53
CA ALA A 124 13.76 -9.99 -7.27
C ALA A 124 13.36 -9.53 -8.67
N GLN A 125 13.03 -8.25 -8.84
CA GLN A 125 12.66 -7.66 -10.13
C GLN A 125 13.85 -7.16 -10.95
N GLY A 126 15.09 -7.29 -10.43
CA GLY A 126 16.29 -6.79 -11.10
C GLY A 126 16.33 -5.27 -11.27
N LEU A 127 15.56 -4.55 -10.45
CA LEU A 127 15.50 -3.10 -10.46
C LEU A 127 16.71 -2.50 -9.73
N MET A 128 17.04 -1.25 -10.06
CA MET A 128 18.13 -0.52 -9.41
C MET A 128 17.56 0.72 -8.73
N ARG A 129 17.73 0.82 -7.41
CA ARG A 129 17.40 2.03 -6.65
C ARG A 129 18.61 2.94 -6.57
N SER A 130 18.43 4.20 -6.92
CA SER A 130 19.41 5.25 -6.65
C SER A 130 19.24 5.83 -5.25
N GLY A 131 20.33 5.91 -4.47
CA GLY A 131 20.33 6.44 -3.11
C GLY A 131 19.53 5.59 -2.11
N GLY A 132 19.30 6.14 -0.91
CA GLY A 132 18.54 5.46 0.15
C GLY A 132 17.06 5.25 -0.21
N ARG A 133 16.43 4.26 0.43
CA ARG A 133 14.97 4.04 0.35
C ARG A 133 14.21 5.22 0.97
N MET A 134 13.01 5.47 0.47
CA MET A 134 12.07 6.45 1.02
C MET A 134 10.74 5.77 1.44
N PRO A 135 10.06 6.26 2.48
CA PRO A 135 10.55 7.26 3.45
C PRO A 135 11.78 6.74 4.20
N PRO A 136 12.69 7.58 4.74
CA PRO A 136 13.95 7.10 5.32
C PRO A 136 13.76 6.37 6.68
N THR A 137 12.54 6.35 7.20
CA THR A 137 12.12 5.63 8.41
C THR A 137 12.01 4.13 8.13
N ALA A 138 12.29 3.29 9.14
CA ALA A 138 12.25 1.83 8.99
C ALA A 138 10.84 1.24 8.76
N ASP A 139 9.78 2.02 9.00
CA ASP A 139 8.41 1.62 8.70
C ASP A 139 8.02 1.98 7.28
N PHE A 140 8.38 1.09 6.36
CA PHE A 140 8.04 1.26 4.96
C PHE A 140 6.85 0.41 4.51
N THR A 141 6.36 -0.46 5.40
CA THR A 141 5.14 -1.25 5.23
C THR A 141 3.90 -0.49 5.65
N ASN A 142 4.07 0.72 6.22
CA ASN A 142 3.00 1.62 6.56
C ASN A 142 1.90 1.65 5.46
N PRO A 143 0.62 1.49 5.84
CA PRO A 143 -0.54 1.59 4.95
C PRO A 143 -0.53 2.77 3.98
N ASN A 144 -0.05 3.95 4.37
CA ASN A 144 0.06 5.09 3.45
C ASN A 144 1.02 4.81 2.29
N ASN A 145 2.16 4.15 2.55
CA ASN A 145 3.06 3.72 1.49
C ASN A 145 2.42 2.66 0.61
N GLN A 146 1.61 1.75 1.18
CA GLN A 146 0.88 0.75 0.41
C GLN A 146 -0.21 1.37 -0.46
N THR A 147 -0.96 2.34 0.06
CA THR A 147 -1.96 3.14 -0.69
C THR A 147 -1.30 3.84 -1.87
N ILE A 148 -0.16 4.51 -1.64
CA ILE A 148 0.59 5.18 -2.70
C ILE A 148 1.10 4.16 -3.73
N LEU A 149 1.68 3.04 -3.30
CA LEU A 149 2.19 2.00 -4.20
C LEU A 149 1.06 1.33 -5.01
N ALA A 150 -0.10 1.10 -4.40
CA ALA A 150 -1.28 0.55 -5.06
C ALA A 150 -1.82 1.53 -6.12
N TRP A 151 -1.89 2.82 -5.80
CA TRP A 151 -2.23 3.86 -6.76
C TRP A 151 -1.25 3.91 -7.94
N VAL A 152 0.06 3.87 -7.67
CA VAL A 152 1.07 3.79 -8.74
C VAL A 152 0.91 2.49 -9.55
N ALA A 153 0.50 1.39 -8.93
CA ALA A 153 0.19 0.14 -9.63
C ALA A 153 -1.09 0.20 -10.49
N GLY A 154 -1.84 1.31 -10.45
CA GLY A 154 -3.08 1.49 -11.19
C GLY A 154 -4.32 0.95 -10.46
N ALA A 155 -4.27 0.76 -9.14
CA ALA A 155 -5.46 0.44 -8.37
C ALA A 155 -6.49 1.58 -8.49
N GLU A 156 -7.75 1.20 -8.69
CA GLU A 156 -8.88 2.12 -8.68
C GLU A 156 -9.29 2.42 -7.24
N PHE A 157 -9.51 3.69 -6.94
CA PHE A 157 -10.04 4.14 -5.66
C PHE A 157 -11.44 4.70 -5.90
N PRO A 158 -12.43 4.38 -5.06
CA PRO A 158 -13.73 5.03 -5.16
C PRO A 158 -13.55 6.56 -5.04
N GLU A 159 -14.15 7.30 -5.97
CA GLU A 159 -14.11 8.76 -5.94
C GLU A 159 -15.05 9.27 -4.85
N ASP A 160 -14.51 9.46 -3.65
CA ASP A 160 -15.23 10.13 -2.58
C ASP A 160 -15.20 11.63 -2.86
N GLY A 161 -16.24 12.11 -3.52
CA GLY A 161 -16.48 13.52 -3.76
C GLY A 161 -16.42 14.30 -2.45
N GLY A 162 -15.52 15.29 -2.39
CA GLY A 162 -15.38 16.18 -1.26
C GLY A 162 -16.71 16.82 -0.87
N GLY A 163 -17.06 16.68 0.40
CA GLY A 163 -18.25 17.29 0.96
C GLY A 163 -18.31 17.07 2.46
N THR A 164 -17.95 18.11 3.22
CA THR A 164 -18.39 18.24 4.60
C THR A 164 -19.90 18.15 4.64
N ASP A 165 -20.47 17.11 5.24
CA ASP A 165 -21.76 17.27 5.92
C ASP A 165 -21.87 16.38 7.15
N THR A 166 -22.22 17.06 8.23
CA THR A 166 -22.57 16.48 9.52
C THR A 166 -24.06 16.19 9.46
N THR A 167 -24.46 15.00 9.02
CA THR A 167 -25.80 14.49 9.35
C THR A 167 -25.72 13.00 9.64
N GLY A 168 -25.83 12.67 10.93
CA GLY A 168 -26.16 11.32 11.34
C GLY A 168 -27.54 10.95 10.84
N ALA A 169 -27.60 9.85 10.11
CA ALA A 169 -28.71 8.91 10.12
C ALA A 169 -28.23 7.59 9.54
N ASP A 170 -28.06 6.63 10.45
CA ASP A 170 -28.01 5.20 10.20
C ASP A 170 -29.08 4.76 9.21
N THR A 171 -28.66 4.07 8.15
CA THR A 171 -29.41 2.95 7.56
C THR A 171 -28.40 1.97 6.95
N ASP A 172 -28.00 1.01 7.77
CA ASP A 172 -27.92 -0.43 7.44
C ASP A 172 -27.64 -0.75 5.95
N THR A 173 -26.37 -0.77 5.57
CA THR A 173 -25.88 -1.44 4.38
C THR A 173 -24.53 -2.09 4.70
N ASP A 174 -24.55 -3.33 5.17
CA ASP A 174 -23.41 -4.26 5.14
C ASP A 174 -22.05 -3.66 5.58
N THR A 175 -22.05 -2.79 6.60
CA THR A 175 -20.86 -2.09 7.11
C THR A 175 -19.92 -3.00 7.89
N THR A 176 -20.33 -4.22 8.22
CA THR A 176 -19.50 -5.15 8.98
C THR A 176 -18.21 -5.49 8.22
N GLY A 177 -18.23 -5.50 6.87
CA GLY A 177 -17.01 -5.77 6.09
C GLY A 177 -15.92 -4.70 6.22
N GLY A 178 -16.30 -3.45 6.54
CA GLY A 178 -15.36 -2.33 6.67
C GLY A 178 -14.95 -2.03 8.12
N LEU A 179 -15.75 -2.44 9.10
CA LEU A 179 -15.48 -2.30 10.53
C LEU A 179 -15.08 -3.63 11.17
N THR A 180 -14.33 -4.50 10.49
CA THR A 180 -13.73 -5.68 11.13
C THR A 180 -12.42 -5.34 11.83
N PHE A 181 -11.93 -6.22 12.69
CA PHE A 181 -10.62 -6.01 13.32
C PHE A 181 -9.53 -5.91 12.25
N ASP A 182 -9.51 -6.83 11.29
CA ASP A 182 -8.48 -6.86 10.25
C ASP A 182 -8.53 -5.64 9.33
N ALA A 183 -9.73 -5.15 9.00
CA ALA A 183 -9.90 -4.05 8.07
C ALA A 183 -9.73 -2.67 8.72
N ALA A 184 -10.27 -2.48 9.94
CA ALA A 184 -10.35 -1.17 10.58
C ALA A 184 -9.33 -0.96 11.70
N ILE A 185 -9.09 -1.98 12.53
CA ILE A 185 -8.33 -1.82 13.78
C ILE A 185 -6.88 -2.23 13.63
N TRP A 186 -6.61 -3.31 12.93
CA TRP A 186 -5.26 -3.79 12.69
C TRP A 186 -4.35 -2.71 12.06
N PRO A 187 -4.81 -1.92 11.06
CA PRO A 187 -4.00 -0.81 10.54
C PRO A 187 -3.66 0.24 11.61
N ILE A 188 -4.61 0.58 12.49
CA ILE A 188 -4.39 1.55 13.58
C ILE A 188 -3.37 1.01 14.58
N LEU A 189 -3.53 -0.24 15.04
CA LEU A 189 -2.60 -0.88 15.97
C LEU A 189 -1.19 -0.98 15.36
N GLN A 190 -1.10 -1.32 14.08
CA GLN A 190 0.18 -1.44 13.39
C GLN A 190 0.87 -0.08 13.22
N MET A 191 0.15 0.96 12.82
CA MET A 191 0.71 2.28 12.52
C MET A 191 0.99 3.11 13.77
N ARG A 192 0.01 3.17 14.68
CA ARG A 192 0.01 4.10 15.81
C ARG A 192 0.54 3.46 17.08
N CYS A 193 0.45 2.14 17.19
CA CYS A 193 0.86 1.37 18.36
C CYS A 193 2.07 0.47 18.08
N SER A 194 2.91 0.81 17.09
CA SER A 194 4.02 -0.04 16.61
C SER A 194 5.03 -0.44 17.69
N CYS A 195 5.20 0.36 18.74
CA CYS A 195 6.01 0.00 19.91
C CYS A 195 5.54 -1.33 20.55
N HIS A 196 4.24 -1.61 20.49
CA HIS A 196 3.62 -2.81 21.04
C HIS A 196 3.58 -4.00 20.06
N LEU A 197 4.21 -3.94 18.88
CA LEU A 197 4.23 -5.07 17.93
C LEU A 197 5.29 -6.14 18.24
N ALA A 198 6.28 -5.81 19.09
CA ALA A 198 7.36 -6.72 19.47
C ALA A 198 7.12 -7.33 20.87
N ALA A 199 7.28 -8.64 20.99
CA ALA A 199 7.26 -9.32 22.28
C ALA A 199 8.59 -9.13 23.06
N ALA A 200 8.43 -8.75 24.32
CA ALA A 200 9.32 -8.96 25.46
C ALA A 200 10.65 -8.16 25.53
N ASP A 201 10.55 -6.84 25.72
CA ASP A 201 11.00 -6.34 27.02
C ASP A 201 9.78 -5.87 27.83
N GLU A 202 9.27 -6.76 28.66
CA GLU A 202 7.98 -6.65 29.38
C GLU A 202 7.78 -5.32 30.14
N ALA A 203 8.87 -4.58 30.41
CA ALA A 203 8.85 -3.33 31.16
C ALA A 203 8.58 -2.07 30.31
N LEU A 204 9.01 -2.00 29.03
CA LEU A 204 8.86 -0.78 28.23
C LEU A 204 7.55 -0.76 27.41
N ASN A 205 6.99 -1.93 27.10
CA ASN A 205 5.73 -2.07 26.35
C ASN A 205 4.47 -2.16 27.22
N GLY A 206 4.58 -1.90 28.53
CA GLY A 206 3.43 -1.96 29.45
C GLY A 206 2.77 -3.35 29.50
N MET A 207 3.56 -4.40 29.24
CA MET A 207 3.08 -5.79 29.15
C MET A 207 1.94 -6.01 28.13
N LEU A 208 1.87 -5.16 27.10
CA LEU A 208 0.93 -5.28 25.99
C LEU A 208 1.70 -5.53 24.70
N SER A 209 1.31 -6.59 23.98
CA SER A 209 1.84 -6.95 22.67
C SER A 209 0.67 -7.17 21.70
N PHE A 210 0.87 -6.79 20.44
CA PHE A 210 -0.08 -7.04 19.34
C PHE A 210 0.59 -7.92 18.26
N PRO A 211 0.82 -9.21 18.50
CA PRO A 211 1.34 -10.10 17.48
C PRO A 211 0.33 -10.19 16.32
N MET A 212 0.82 -10.24 15.08
CA MET A 212 -0.02 -10.25 13.88
C MET A 212 -1.12 -11.30 13.87
N ASP A 213 -0.89 -12.44 14.53
CA ASP A 213 -1.82 -13.58 14.50
C ASP A 213 -2.72 -13.68 15.74
N THR A 214 -2.42 -12.95 16.82
CA THR A 214 -3.12 -13.10 18.12
C THR A 214 -3.63 -11.80 18.72
N ALA A 215 -3.32 -10.64 18.11
CA ALA A 215 -3.63 -9.33 18.66
C ALA A 215 -5.10 -9.12 19.03
N TYR A 216 -6.04 -9.67 18.24
CA TYR A 216 -7.47 -9.62 18.55
C TYR A 216 -7.78 -10.33 19.87
N ASP A 217 -7.38 -11.60 20.00
CA ASP A 217 -7.62 -12.43 21.18
C ASP A 217 -6.92 -11.86 22.43
N ASP A 218 -5.79 -11.19 22.23
CA ASP A 218 -5.00 -10.59 23.31
C ASP A 218 -5.64 -9.31 23.89
N ILE A 219 -6.61 -8.68 23.19
CA ILE A 219 -7.24 -7.43 23.65
C ILE A 219 -8.75 -7.48 23.82
N VAL A 220 -9.46 -8.27 23.01
CA VAL A 220 -10.92 -8.30 23.05
C VAL A 220 -11.39 -9.21 24.18
N GLY A 221 -12.07 -8.63 25.16
CA GLY A 221 -12.51 -9.34 26.37
C GLY A 221 -11.38 -9.70 27.34
N ALA A 222 -10.15 -9.28 27.07
CA ALA A 222 -8.99 -9.51 27.92
C ALA A 222 -8.90 -8.43 29.02
N PRO A 223 -8.65 -8.79 30.30
CA PRO A 223 -8.56 -7.82 31.38
C PRO A 223 -7.34 -6.90 31.24
N SER A 224 -7.50 -5.62 31.54
CA SER A 224 -6.38 -4.69 31.67
C SER A 224 -5.49 -5.04 32.86
N ILE A 225 -4.18 -4.93 32.70
CA ILE A 225 -3.22 -5.11 33.80
C ILE A 225 -3.32 -3.96 34.82
N ASP A 226 -3.48 -2.72 34.33
CA ASP A 226 -3.56 -1.53 35.18
C ASP A 226 -4.89 -1.48 35.94
N VAL A 227 -5.98 -1.92 35.31
CA VAL A 227 -7.33 -1.93 35.89
C VAL A 227 -8.01 -3.28 35.64
N PRO A 228 -7.72 -4.33 36.43
CA PRO A 228 -8.23 -5.70 36.18
C PRO A 228 -9.75 -5.88 36.21
N ALA A 229 -10.49 -4.86 36.69
CA ALA A 229 -11.95 -4.84 36.65
C ALA A 229 -12.52 -4.36 35.30
N MET A 230 -11.66 -3.95 34.36
CA MET A 230 -12.00 -3.41 33.04
C MET A 230 -11.21 -4.15 31.97
N ASN A 231 -11.85 -4.48 30.84
CA ASN A 231 -11.18 -5.12 29.71
C ASN A 231 -10.39 -4.09 28.88
N LEU A 232 -9.35 -4.55 28.17
CA LEU A 232 -8.62 -3.73 27.20
C LEU A 232 -9.59 -3.22 26.13
N ILE A 233 -10.37 -4.12 25.56
CA ILE A 233 -11.54 -3.83 24.74
C ILE A 233 -12.73 -4.62 25.31
N GLU A 234 -13.81 -3.92 25.67
CA GLU A 234 -15.10 -4.52 26.02
C GLU A 234 -16.05 -4.38 24.82
N PRO A 235 -16.41 -5.47 24.14
CA PRO A 235 -17.36 -5.43 23.03
C PRO A 235 -18.65 -4.71 23.40
N SER A 236 -19.12 -3.82 22.52
CA SER A 236 -20.32 -3.01 22.69
C SER A 236 -20.28 -1.96 23.82
N ASP A 237 -19.15 -1.80 24.53
CA ASP A 237 -19.01 -0.88 25.66
C ASP A 237 -17.68 -0.12 25.65
N ALA A 238 -17.64 0.95 24.86
CA ALA A 238 -16.49 1.84 24.76
C ALA A 238 -16.11 2.49 26.11
N ALA A 239 -17.10 2.76 26.98
CA ALA A 239 -16.86 3.36 28.29
C ALA A 239 -16.18 2.41 29.28
N ASN A 240 -16.25 1.09 29.04
CA ASN A 240 -15.56 0.06 29.80
C ASN A 240 -14.39 -0.57 29.02
N SER A 241 -13.88 0.12 27.99
CA SER A 241 -12.72 -0.30 27.21
C SER A 241 -11.47 0.49 27.62
N TYR A 242 -10.56 -0.15 28.34
CA TYR A 242 -9.38 0.50 28.92
C TYR A 242 -8.42 1.05 27.86
N LEU A 243 -8.27 0.38 26.71
CA LEU A 243 -7.42 0.85 25.61
C LEU A 243 -7.91 2.20 25.09
N LEU A 244 -9.22 2.43 25.05
CA LEU A 244 -9.81 3.70 24.64
C LEU A 244 -9.44 4.84 25.62
N HIS A 245 -9.46 4.55 26.93
CA HIS A 245 -8.99 5.50 27.94
C HIS A 245 -7.51 5.83 27.79
N LYS A 246 -6.68 4.84 27.44
CA LYS A 246 -5.25 5.05 27.19
C LYS A 246 -5.01 5.93 25.97
N VAL A 247 -5.77 5.77 24.89
CA VAL A 247 -5.59 6.59 23.67
C VAL A 247 -6.21 7.99 23.78
N LYS A 248 -7.24 8.17 24.61
CA LYS A 248 -7.88 9.47 24.87
C LYS A 248 -7.24 10.27 26.01
N GLY A 249 -6.33 9.67 26.77
CA GLY A 249 -5.65 10.32 27.90
C GLY A 249 -6.52 10.45 29.16
N THR A 250 -7.57 9.65 29.27
CA THR A 250 -8.52 9.65 30.40
C THR A 250 -8.33 8.45 31.34
N GLN A 251 -7.23 7.72 31.21
CA GLN A 251 -6.93 6.53 32.02
C GLN A 251 -6.93 6.79 33.53
N ALA A 252 -6.55 8.00 33.97
CA ALA A 252 -6.56 8.36 35.38
C ALA A 252 -7.99 8.44 35.97
N ASP A 253 -8.99 8.75 35.14
CA ASP A 253 -10.39 8.89 35.57
C ASP A 253 -11.02 7.54 35.94
N VAL A 254 -10.48 6.45 35.37
CA VAL A 254 -10.91 5.07 35.61
C VAL A 254 -9.97 4.30 36.54
N GLY A 255 -9.07 5.00 37.25
CA GLY A 255 -8.13 4.40 38.20
C GLY A 255 -6.91 3.74 37.56
N GLY A 256 -6.67 3.99 36.28
CA GLY A 256 -5.50 3.52 35.55
C GLY A 256 -4.23 4.32 35.83
N ALA A 257 -3.11 3.86 35.26
CA ALA A 257 -1.79 4.42 35.49
C ALA A 257 -1.08 4.85 34.19
N GLY A 258 0.05 5.55 34.37
CA GLY A 258 0.91 5.99 33.28
C GLY A 258 0.37 7.18 32.47
N VAL A 259 0.96 7.39 31.30
CA VAL A 259 0.61 8.49 30.39
C VAL A 259 -0.36 8.02 29.29
N GLN A 260 -0.94 8.99 28.59
CA GLN A 260 -1.68 8.75 27.36
C GLN A 260 -0.76 8.05 26.34
N MET A 261 -1.32 7.05 25.65
CA MET A 261 -0.66 6.36 24.55
C MET A 261 -1.25 6.82 23.21
N PRO A 262 -0.51 6.75 22.11
CA PRO A 262 0.92 6.46 22.00
C PRO A 262 1.80 7.54 22.65
N THR A 263 2.96 7.15 23.18
CA THR A 263 3.92 8.15 23.70
C THR A 263 4.50 8.97 22.56
N GLY A 264 4.32 10.29 22.58
CA GLY A 264 4.88 11.21 21.57
C GLY A 264 3.88 11.71 20.52
N GLY A 265 2.62 11.29 20.58
CA GLY A 265 1.54 11.83 19.73
C GLY A 265 0.17 11.27 20.12
N MET A 266 -0.89 12.03 19.85
CA MET A 266 -2.27 11.54 19.99
C MET A 266 -2.67 10.76 18.74
N LEU A 267 -3.46 9.69 18.89
CA LEU A 267 -4.27 9.23 17.75
C LEU A 267 -5.11 10.42 17.27
N ASP A 268 -5.28 10.56 15.97
CA ASP A 268 -6.19 11.56 15.46
C ASP A 268 -7.64 11.19 15.78
N ALA A 269 -8.53 12.16 15.63
CA ALA A 269 -9.93 11.98 15.96
C ALA A 269 -10.63 10.92 15.09
N ALA A 270 -10.13 10.67 13.88
CA ALA A 270 -10.70 9.68 12.98
C ALA A 270 -10.34 8.26 13.46
N ASP A 271 -9.07 8.00 13.79
CA ASP A 271 -8.62 6.73 14.36
C ASP A 271 -9.34 6.43 15.69
N ILE A 272 -9.53 7.44 16.55
CA ILE A 272 -10.30 7.28 17.79
C ILE A 272 -11.75 6.93 17.48
N GLN A 273 -12.38 7.62 16.53
CA GLN A 273 -13.76 7.34 16.14
C GLN A 273 -13.91 5.93 15.56
N THR A 274 -12.98 5.49 14.70
CA THR A 274 -12.97 4.13 14.15
C THR A 274 -12.88 3.07 15.26
N LEU A 275 -12.06 3.30 16.27
CA LEU A 275 -11.98 2.43 17.44
C LEU A 275 -13.31 2.42 18.22
N GLU A 276 -13.91 3.58 18.45
CA GLU A 276 -15.21 3.70 19.14
C GLU A 276 -16.34 2.99 18.38
N ASP A 277 -16.40 3.16 17.06
CA ASP A 277 -17.42 2.56 16.19
C ASP A 277 -17.26 1.04 16.11
N TRP A 278 -16.02 0.55 15.98
CA TRP A 278 -15.73 -0.89 16.01
C TRP A 278 -16.13 -1.52 17.35
N ILE A 279 -15.80 -0.88 18.47
CA ILE A 279 -16.23 -1.35 19.80
C ILE A 279 -17.76 -1.36 19.88
N ALA A 280 -18.42 -0.27 19.48
CA ALA A 280 -19.88 -0.15 19.51
C ALA A 280 -20.58 -1.22 18.65
N ALA A 281 -19.96 -1.62 17.53
CA ALA A 281 -20.42 -2.70 16.67
C ALA A 281 -20.20 -4.11 17.25
N GLY A 282 -19.68 -4.21 18.48
CA GLY A 282 -19.42 -5.48 19.16
C GLY A 282 -18.02 -6.04 18.90
N ALA A 283 -17.09 -5.19 18.48
CA ALA A 283 -15.70 -5.55 18.18
C ALA A 283 -15.59 -6.77 17.24
N PRO A 284 -16.23 -6.77 16.06
CA PRO A 284 -16.21 -7.92 15.16
C PRO A 284 -14.79 -8.18 14.62
N MET A 285 -14.45 -9.46 14.48
CA MET A 285 -13.20 -9.94 13.89
C MET A 285 -13.15 -9.64 12.39
#